data_AF-A0A3C0VHA4-F1
#
_entry.id   AF-A0A3C0VHA4-F1
#
_cell.length_a   1.000
_cell.length_b   1.000
_cell.length_c   1.000
_cell.angle_alpha   90.00
_cell.angle_beta   90.00
_cell.angle_gamma   90.00
#
_symmetry.space_group_name_H-M   'P 1'
#
loop_
_entity.id
_entity.type
_entity.pdbx_description
1 polymer ?
#
loop_
_entity_poly.entity_id
_entity_poly.type
_entity_poly.pdbx_seq_one_letter_code
_entity_poly.pdbx_strand_id
1 'polypeptide(L)'
;MTGALRAVAALGGLALAASFFVPWSDHRSPVRQFMAWTVESDFSADDRAALVFSIGVAVAIAYPYVWALVAAAGAWWSEHRRAGLWGQFACHIAGGGALAGLGVALRIWRDTWVPASAQQAAIAAPLILILLAGGTVLFVRPARRLAAVSIIGYIPHAMVGPVLAWAVYRDGGAPWGYLLGTLGALAGLAGNVCVFMVEGVRGRDVHRRSDVQ
;
A
#
# COMPACT_ATOMS: atom_id res chain seq x y z
N MET A 1 -15.21 20.06 -9.84
CA MET A 1 -15.06 18.64 -10.27
C MET A 1 -13.83 17.95 -9.68
N THR A 2 -12.60 18.47 -9.81
CA THR A 2 -11.40 17.79 -9.25
C THR A 2 -11.43 17.60 -7.73
N GLY A 3 -12.06 18.50 -6.97
CA GLY A 3 -12.19 18.37 -5.52
C GLY A 3 -12.98 17.13 -5.09
N ALA A 4 -14.13 16.86 -5.72
CA ALA A 4 -14.94 15.67 -5.43
C ALA A 4 -14.19 14.37 -5.75
N LEU A 5 -13.46 14.32 -6.88
CA LEU A 5 -12.66 13.15 -7.25
C LEU A 5 -11.52 12.87 -6.26
N ARG A 6 -10.89 13.93 -5.77
CA ARG A 6 -9.87 13.85 -4.71
C ARG A 6 -10.46 13.40 -3.37
N ALA A 7 -11.67 13.86 -3.04
CA ALA A 7 -12.38 13.38 -1.86
C ALA A 7 -12.66 11.88 -1.94
N VAL A 8 -13.10 11.36 -3.09
CA VAL A 8 -13.27 9.91 -3.30
C VAL A 8 -11.95 9.17 -3.14
N ALA A 9 -10.86 9.66 -3.74
CA ALA A 9 -9.52 9.07 -3.59
C ALA A 9 -9.06 9.05 -2.12
N ALA A 10 -9.29 10.14 -1.38
CA ALA A 10 -8.93 10.24 0.03
C ALA A 10 -9.77 9.32 0.92
N LEU A 11 -11.09 9.29 0.72
CA LEU A 11 -11.99 8.40 1.45
C LEU A 11 -11.66 6.92 1.19
N GLY A 12 -11.28 6.56 -0.03
CA GLY A 12 -10.80 5.21 -0.34
C GLY A 12 -9.55 4.84 0.44
N GLY A 13 -8.55 5.74 0.49
CA GLY A 13 -7.35 5.53 1.30
C GLY A 13 -7.62 5.46 2.80
N LEU A 14 -8.52 6.31 3.32
CA LEU A 14 -8.95 6.26 4.71
C LEU A 14 -9.69 4.98 5.06
N ALA A 15 -10.57 4.48 4.18
CA ALA A 15 -11.26 3.22 4.38
C ALA A 15 -10.29 2.04 4.38
N LEU A 16 -9.29 2.04 3.47
CA LEU A 16 -8.22 1.06 3.48
C LEU A 16 -7.41 1.12 4.77
N ALA A 17 -7.01 2.32 5.23
CA ALA A 17 -6.28 2.46 6.49
C ALA A 17 -7.10 2.00 7.70
N ALA A 18 -8.37 2.41 7.80
CA ALA A 18 -9.27 2.04 8.89
C ALA A 18 -9.50 0.53 8.97
N SER A 19 -9.44 -0.16 7.83
CA SER A 19 -9.60 -1.61 7.77
C SER A 19 -8.56 -2.40 8.57
N PHE A 20 -7.42 -1.78 8.91
CA PHE A 20 -6.43 -2.35 9.81
C PHE A 20 -7.05 -2.80 11.15
N PHE A 21 -7.99 -2.01 11.66
CA PHE A 21 -8.58 -2.16 13.00
C PHE A 21 -9.84 -3.05 13.01
N VAL A 22 -10.21 -3.64 11.88
CA VAL A 22 -11.51 -4.31 11.72
C VAL A 22 -11.33 -5.80 11.38
N PRO A 23 -12.06 -6.71 12.04
CA PRO A 23 -12.64 -6.55 13.38
C PRO A 23 -11.54 -6.69 14.44
N TRP A 24 -11.53 -5.79 15.41
CA TRP A 24 -10.54 -5.78 16.50
C TRP A 24 -10.46 -7.10 17.28
N SER A 25 -11.57 -7.83 17.41
CA SER A 25 -11.65 -9.06 18.21
C SER A 25 -11.14 -10.32 17.50
N ASP A 26 -10.93 -10.30 16.17
CA ASP A 26 -10.45 -11.48 15.45
C ASP A 26 -8.93 -11.50 15.40
N HIS A 27 -8.31 -12.56 15.91
CA HIS A 27 -6.85 -12.77 15.88
C HIS A 27 -6.25 -12.77 14.46
N ARG A 28 -7.06 -13.03 13.44
CA ARG A 28 -6.67 -12.99 12.03
C ARG A 28 -6.75 -11.60 11.43
N SER A 29 -7.30 -10.62 12.14
CA SER A 29 -7.33 -9.23 11.69
C SER A 29 -5.92 -8.64 11.62
N PRO A 30 -5.67 -7.65 10.74
CA PRO A 30 -4.34 -7.05 10.59
C PRO A 30 -3.77 -6.48 11.89
N VAL A 31 -4.59 -5.78 12.68
CA VAL A 31 -4.15 -5.21 13.97
C VAL A 31 -3.77 -6.27 14.98
N ARG A 32 -4.51 -7.39 15.06
CA ARG A 32 -4.20 -8.46 16.00
C ARG A 32 -2.94 -9.21 15.58
N GLN A 33 -2.74 -9.44 14.29
CA GLN A 33 -1.48 -9.98 13.78
C GLN A 33 -0.31 -9.02 14.09
N PHE A 34 -0.47 -7.71 13.87
CA PHE A 34 0.56 -6.73 14.22
C PHE A 34 0.90 -6.75 15.72
N MET A 35 -0.11 -6.77 16.61
CA MET A 35 0.10 -6.84 18.06
C MET A 35 0.81 -8.13 18.48
N ALA A 36 0.46 -9.26 17.86
CA ALA A 36 1.11 -10.55 18.12
C ALA A 36 2.63 -10.53 17.84
N TRP A 37 3.07 -9.79 16.82
CA TRP A 37 4.48 -9.65 16.44
C TRP A 37 5.20 -8.46 17.10
N THR A 38 4.52 -7.65 17.92
CA THR A 38 5.14 -6.45 18.50
C THR A 38 5.00 -6.37 20.01
N VAL A 39 3.78 -6.53 20.52
CA VAL A 39 3.45 -6.30 21.93
C VAL A 39 3.34 -7.62 22.69
N GLU A 40 2.78 -8.65 22.04
CA GLU A 40 2.45 -9.93 22.70
C GLU A 40 3.56 -10.98 22.52
N SER A 41 4.59 -10.66 21.74
CA SER A 41 5.73 -11.53 21.48
C SER A 41 6.81 -11.40 22.57
N ASP A 42 7.06 -12.49 23.29
CA ASP A 42 8.21 -12.62 24.20
C ASP A 42 9.51 -12.87 23.40
N PHE A 43 10.01 -11.85 22.71
CA PHE A 43 11.36 -11.94 22.16
C PHE A 43 12.36 -11.80 23.31
N SER A 44 13.04 -12.89 23.65
CA SER A 44 14.21 -12.79 24.55
C SER A 44 15.21 -11.82 23.92
N ALA A 45 15.57 -10.76 24.65
CA ALA A 45 16.51 -9.71 24.20
C ALA A 45 17.88 -10.25 23.75
N ASP A 46 18.16 -11.52 24.04
CA ASP A 46 19.39 -12.22 23.69
C ASP A 46 19.45 -12.67 22.22
N ASP A 47 18.33 -12.78 21.51
CA ASP A 47 18.31 -13.10 20.07
C ASP A 47 17.97 -11.88 19.20
N ARG A 48 19.02 -11.14 18.82
CA ARG A 48 18.92 -9.99 17.92
C ARG A 48 18.32 -10.34 16.55
N ALA A 49 18.49 -11.58 16.07
CA ALA A 49 17.95 -11.99 14.79
C ALA A 49 16.43 -12.18 14.86
N ALA A 50 15.92 -12.77 15.95
CA ALA A 50 14.48 -12.89 16.20
C ALA A 50 13.81 -11.50 16.32
N LEU A 51 14.45 -10.56 17.04
CA LEU A 51 13.95 -9.20 17.17
C LEU A 51 13.86 -8.49 15.80
N VAL A 52 14.92 -8.54 14.99
CA VAL A 52 14.95 -7.91 13.66
C VAL A 52 13.92 -8.54 12.72
N PHE A 53 13.78 -9.87 12.73
CA PHE A 53 12.78 -10.57 11.93
C PHE A 53 11.37 -10.10 12.30
N SER A 54 11.07 -9.98 13.60
CA SER A 54 9.75 -9.55 14.05
C SER A 54 9.42 -8.11 13.66
N ILE A 55 10.39 -7.20 13.84
CA ILE A 55 10.24 -5.81 13.38
C ILE A 55 9.95 -5.80 11.88
N GLY A 56 10.65 -6.63 11.09
CA GLY A 56 10.39 -6.79 9.66
C GLY A 56 8.94 -7.21 9.37
N VAL A 57 8.43 -8.22 10.08
CA VAL A 57 7.04 -8.70 9.92
C VAL A 57 6.04 -7.62 10.31
N ALA A 58 6.24 -6.95 11.44
CA ALA A 58 5.39 -5.87 11.90
C ALA A 58 5.34 -4.70 10.90
N VAL A 59 6.49 -4.32 10.33
CA VAL A 59 6.57 -3.31 9.28
C VAL A 59 5.83 -3.77 8.02
N ALA A 60 5.99 -5.02 7.59
CA ALA A 60 5.29 -5.57 6.43
C ALA A 60 3.76 -5.57 6.61
N ILE A 61 3.28 -5.85 7.82
CA ILE A 61 1.85 -5.82 8.15
C ILE A 61 1.32 -4.37 8.17
N ALA A 62 2.02 -3.44 8.82
CA ALA A 62 1.55 -2.06 8.99
C ALA A 62 1.68 -1.21 7.71
N TYR A 63 2.68 -1.51 6.87
CA TYR A 63 3.05 -0.73 5.69
C TYR A 63 1.87 -0.35 4.79
N PRO A 64 1.00 -1.27 4.34
CA PRO A 64 -0.14 -0.96 3.47
C PRO A 64 -1.05 0.14 4.01
N TYR A 65 -1.29 0.11 5.33
CA TYR A 65 -2.24 0.97 6.01
C TYR A 65 -1.64 2.35 6.27
N VAL A 66 -0.37 2.41 6.65
CA VAL A 66 0.38 3.67 6.77
C VAL A 66 0.51 4.35 5.41
N TRP A 67 0.85 3.60 4.36
CA TRP A 67 0.88 4.12 3.00
C TRP A 67 -0.49 4.67 2.57
N ALA A 68 -1.58 3.97 2.86
CA ALA A 68 -2.93 4.41 2.52
C ALA A 68 -3.31 5.74 3.19
N LEU A 69 -2.88 5.98 4.44
CA LEU A 69 -3.03 7.28 5.11
C LEU A 69 -2.25 8.38 4.39
N VAL A 70 -1.01 8.11 3.99
CA VAL A 70 -0.18 9.08 3.25
C VAL A 70 -0.77 9.35 1.87
N ALA A 71 -1.31 8.34 1.20
CA ALA A 71 -2.01 8.48 -0.07
C ALA A 71 -3.28 9.31 0.07
N ALA A 72 -4.07 9.09 1.11
CA ALA A 72 -5.27 9.87 1.41
C ALA A 72 -4.94 11.33 1.71
N ALA A 73 -3.92 11.58 2.55
CA ALA A 73 -3.41 12.92 2.85
C ALA A 73 -2.95 13.64 1.57
N GLY A 74 -2.21 12.96 0.70
CA GLY A 74 -1.76 13.52 -0.57
C GLY A 74 -2.91 13.84 -1.53
N ALA A 75 -3.95 13.01 -1.56
CA ALA A 75 -5.15 13.28 -2.35
C ALA A 75 -5.93 14.50 -1.82
N TRP A 76 -6.04 14.62 -0.49
CA TRP A 76 -6.79 15.69 0.18
C TRP A 76 -6.07 17.06 0.10
N TRP A 77 -4.80 17.11 0.50
CA TRP A 77 -3.98 18.34 0.54
C TRP A 77 -3.14 18.49 -0.71
N SER A 78 -3.81 18.77 -1.83
CA SER A 78 -3.17 18.83 -3.15
C SER A 78 -2.17 19.99 -3.31
N GLU A 79 -2.17 20.99 -2.45
CA GLU A 79 -1.11 22.00 -2.40
C GLU A 79 0.23 21.42 -1.92
N HIS A 80 0.21 20.31 -1.17
CA HIS A 80 1.39 19.59 -0.68
C HIS A 80 1.77 18.37 -1.54
N ARG A 81 1.44 18.38 -2.84
CA ARG A 81 1.67 17.26 -3.78
C ARG A 81 3.06 16.65 -3.73
N ARG A 82 4.10 17.47 -3.60
CA ARG A 82 5.49 17.00 -3.54
C ARG A 82 5.72 16.15 -2.29
N ALA A 83 5.24 16.60 -1.14
CA ALA A 83 5.33 15.85 0.11
C ALA A 83 4.51 14.55 0.03
N GLY A 84 3.29 14.61 -0.51
CA GLY A 84 2.46 13.41 -0.72
C GLY A 84 3.11 12.38 -1.65
N LEU A 85 3.77 12.82 -2.73
CA LEU A 85 4.44 11.94 -3.68
C LEU A 85 5.64 11.24 -3.05
N TRP A 86 6.54 12.01 -2.42
CA TRP A 86 7.73 11.45 -1.80
C TRP A 86 7.41 10.65 -0.54
N GLY A 87 6.36 11.02 0.19
CA GLY A 87 5.84 10.23 1.31
C GLY A 87 5.38 8.85 0.87
N GLN A 88 4.56 8.77 -0.20
CA GLN A 88 4.14 7.48 -0.75
C GLN A 88 5.33 6.65 -1.22
N PHE A 89 6.27 7.28 -1.94
CA PHE A 89 7.48 6.58 -2.42
C PHE A 89 8.36 6.08 -1.27
N ALA A 90 8.55 6.88 -0.23
CA ALA A 90 9.27 6.47 0.97
C ALA A 90 8.60 5.29 1.68
N CYS A 91 7.26 5.28 1.78
CA CYS A 91 6.52 4.12 2.30
C CYS A 91 6.78 2.87 1.46
N HIS A 92 6.76 2.97 0.12
CA HIS A 92 7.06 1.83 -0.76
C HIS A 92 8.48 1.30 -0.58
N ILE A 93 9.48 2.17 -0.42
CA ILE A 93 10.86 1.77 -0.14
C ILE A 93 10.96 1.08 1.21
N ALA A 94 10.41 1.68 2.27
CA ALA A 94 10.55 1.16 3.62
C ALA A 94 9.80 -0.18 3.80
N GLY A 95 8.52 -0.21 3.46
CA GLY A 95 7.69 -1.41 3.61
C GLY A 95 8.00 -2.49 2.57
N GLY A 96 8.21 -2.09 1.31
CA GLY A 96 8.61 -3.01 0.26
C GLY A 96 10.01 -3.59 0.48
N GLY A 97 10.95 -2.78 0.96
CA GLY A 97 12.28 -3.22 1.36
C GLY A 97 12.25 -4.21 2.53
N ALA A 98 11.44 -3.96 3.55
CA ALA A 98 11.22 -4.89 4.65
C ALA A 98 10.66 -6.23 4.16
N LEU A 99 9.62 -6.21 3.31
CA LEU A 99 9.00 -7.41 2.75
C LEU A 99 9.98 -8.20 1.86
N ALA A 100 10.73 -7.52 1.01
CA ALA A 100 11.76 -8.15 0.18
C ALA A 100 12.87 -8.77 1.04
N GLY A 101 13.31 -8.05 2.08
CA GLY A 101 14.29 -8.54 3.05
C GLY A 101 13.83 -9.80 3.77
N LEU A 102 12.58 -9.85 4.21
CA LEU A 102 11.97 -11.06 4.79
C LEU A 102 11.97 -12.22 3.80
N GLY A 103 11.56 -11.98 2.55
CA GLY A 103 11.58 -13.01 1.50
C GLY A 103 12.99 -13.57 1.25
N VAL A 104 14.01 -12.71 1.24
CA VAL A 104 15.42 -13.14 1.13
C VAL A 104 15.85 -13.93 2.37
N ALA A 105 15.51 -13.46 3.57
CA ALA A 105 15.87 -14.13 4.83
C ALA A 105 15.29 -15.55 4.89
N LEU A 106 14.01 -15.72 4.54
CA LEU A 106 13.36 -17.04 4.47
C LEU A 106 14.09 -18.00 3.53
N ARG A 107 14.56 -17.51 2.36
CA ARG A 107 15.35 -18.34 1.43
C ARG A 107 16.72 -18.71 1.97
N ILE A 108 17.42 -17.76 2.59
CA ILE A 108 18.76 -17.98 3.17
C ILE A 108 18.67 -19.03 4.29
N TRP A 109 17.65 -18.94 5.12
CA TRP A 109 17.39 -19.89 6.21
C TRP A 109 16.79 -21.22 5.74
N ARG A 110 16.53 -21.36 4.43
CA ARG A 110 15.92 -22.56 3.84
C ARG A 110 14.61 -22.93 4.53
N ASP A 111 13.81 -21.92 4.85
CA ASP A 111 12.50 -22.16 5.45
C ASP A 111 11.64 -23.03 4.52
N THR A 112 11.02 -24.04 5.12
CA THR A 112 10.15 -25.01 4.42
C THR A 112 8.68 -24.81 4.76
N TRP A 113 8.36 -23.97 5.74
CA TRP A 113 7.00 -23.67 6.15
C TRP A 113 6.30 -22.74 5.15
N VAL A 114 6.98 -21.69 4.68
CA VAL A 114 6.46 -20.78 3.67
C VAL A 114 6.77 -21.34 2.28
N PRO A 115 5.76 -21.50 1.38
CA PRO A 115 5.99 -22.00 0.04
C PRO A 115 7.05 -21.20 -0.72
N ALA A 116 7.93 -21.88 -1.47
CA ALA A 116 9.01 -21.24 -2.21
C ALA A 116 8.51 -20.16 -3.19
N SER A 117 7.32 -20.33 -3.76
CA SER A 117 6.67 -19.34 -4.62
C SER A 117 6.25 -18.08 -3.86
N ALA A 118 5.77 -18.21 -2.62
CA ALA A 118 5.44 -17.09 -1.76
C ALA A 118 6.72 -16.34 -1.32
N GLN A 119 7.79 -17.06 -1.00
CA GLN A 119 9.10 -16.44 -0.73
C GLN A 119 9.62 -15.65 -1.93
N GLN A 120 9.51 -16.19 -3.16
CA GLN A 120 9.88 -15.47 -4.38
C GLN A 120 8.99 -14.25 -4.64
N ALA A 121 7.68 -14.39 -4.45
CA ALA A 121 6.74 -13.29 -4.60
C ALA A 121 7.03 -12.16 -3.61
N ALA A 122 7.35 -12.49 -2.36
CA ALA A 122 7.73 -11.53 -1.33
C ALA A 122 8.99 -10.74 -1.69
N ILE A 123 9.89 -11.30 -2.51
CA ILE A 123 11.06 -10.58 -3.04
C ILE A 123 10.68 -9.76 -4.28
N ALA A 124 10.10 -10.40 -5.29
CA ALA A 124 9.92 -9.79 -6.61
C ALA A 124 8.83 -8.71 -6.62
N ALA A 125 7.68 -8.96 -6.01
CA ALA A 125 6.53 -8.05 -6.05
C ALA A 125 6.84 -6.65 -5.48
N PRO A 126 7.43 -6.49 -4.28
CA PRO A 126 7.76 -5.16 -3.77
C PRO A 126 8.85 -4.46 -4.59
N LEU A 127 9.83 -5.19 -5.15
CA LEU A 127 10.84 -4.59 -6.02
C LEU A 127 10.22 -4.04 -7.31
N ILE A 128 9.33 -4.81 -7.94
CA ILE A 128 8.57 -4.36 -9.11
C ILE A 128 7.74 -3.12 -8.75
N LEU A 129 7.07 -3.13 -7.60
CA LEU A 129 6.27 -1.99 -7.13
C LEU A 129 7.12 -0.72 -6.97
N ILE A 130 8.30 -0.84 -6.32
CA ILE A 130 9.24 0.27 -6.13
C ILE A 130 9.74 0.80 -7.49
N LEU A 131 10.09 -0.09 -8.41
CA LEU A 131 10.55 0.30 -9.76
C LEU A 131 9.46 1.01 -10.56
N LEU A 132 8.21 0.52 -10.50
CA LEU A 132 7.07 1.18 -11.16
C LEU A 132 6.76 2.54 -10.54
N ALA A 133 6.78 2.65 -9.22
CA ALA A 133 6.59 3.92 -8.52
C ALA A 133 7.72 4.92 -8.85
N GLY A 134 8.98 4.47 -8.83
CA GLY A 134 10.15 5.27 -9.17
C GLY A 134 10.14 5.73 -10.63
N GLY A 135 9.83 4.82 -11.56
CA GLY A 135 9.65 5.15 -12.98
C GLY A 135 8.53 6.17 -13.19
N THR A 136 7.44 6.08 -12.43
CA THR A 136 6.36 7.06 -12.47
C THR A 136 6.82 8.45 -12.00
N VAL A 137 7.60 8.52 -10.92
CA VAL A 137 8.17 9.77 -10.42
C VAL A 137 9.07 10.44 -11.48
N LEU A 138 9.83 9.65 -12.25
CA LEU A 138 10.75 10.16 -13.26
C LEU A 138 10.05 10.54 -14.58
N PHE A 139 9.23 9.65 -15.13
CA PHE A 139 8.77 9.73 -16.52
C PHE A 139 7.34 10.27 -16.69
N VAL A 140 6.50 10.25 -15.65
CA VAL A 140 5.14 10.83 -15.75
C VAL A 140 5.19 12.34 -15.57
N ARG A 141 4.34 13.07 -16.29
CA ARG A 141 4.22 14.53 -16.17
C ARG A 141 3.98 14.96 -14.71
N PRO A 142 4.64 16.03 -14.20
CA PRO A 142 4.59 16.43 -12.79
C PRO A 142 3.19 16.50 -12.18
N ALA A 143 2.22 17.04 -12.92
CA ALA A 143 0.84 17.15 -12.45
C ALA A 143 0.23 15.80 -12.06
N ARG A 144 0.54 14.73 -12.80
CA ARG A 144 -0.10 13.41 -12.72
C ARG A 144 0.62 12.41 -11.83
N ARG A 145 1.85 12.72 -11.40
CA ARG A 145 2.73 11.78 -10.68
C ARG A 145 2.10 11.23 -9.40
N LEU A 146 1.49 12.11 -8.61
CA LEU A 146 0.88 11.73 -7.33
C LEU A 146 -0.23 10.67 -7.53
N ALA A 147 -1.19 10.97 -8.40
CA ALA A 147 -2.28 10.05 -8.70
C ALA A 147 -1.77 8.73 -9.31
N ALA A 148 -0.75 8.80 -10.18
CA ALA A 148 -0.16 7.62 -10.80
C ALA A 148 0.53 6.70 -9.79
N VAL A 149 1.33 7.25 -8.85
CA VAL A 149 1.95 6.45 -7.78
C VAL A 149 0.87 5.82 -6.89
N SER A 150 -0.18 6.56 -6.55
CA SER A 150 -1.31 6.02 -5.78
C SER A 150 -2.01 4.86 -6.52
N ILE A 151 -2.27 4.98 -7.82
CA ILE A 151 -2.85 3.91 -8.65
C ILE A 151 -2.03 2.63 -8.56
N ILE A 152 -0.70 2.75 -8.75
CA ILE A 152 0.21 1.61 -8.69
C ILE A 152 0.14 0.94 -7.32
N GLY A 153 0.11 1.72 -6.23
CA GLY A 153 -0.01 1.17 -4.88
C GLY A 153 -1.38 0.53 -4.58
N TYR A 154 -2.48 1.02 -5.14
CA TYR A 154 -3.82 0.44 -4.88
C TYR A 154 -4.07 -0.88 -5.60
N ILE A 155 -3.44 -1.12 -6.77
CA ILE A 155 -3.67 -2.32 -7.58
C ILE A 155 -3.43 -3.62 -6.77
N PRO A 156 -2.27 -3.81 -6.10
CA PRO A 156 -2.04 -5.01 -5.30
C PRO A 156 -3.10 -5.21 -4.21
N HIS A 157 -3.54 -4.14 -3.54
CA HIS A 157 -4.52 -4.25 -2.46
C HIS A 157 -5.92 -4.60 -2.98
N ALA A 158 -6.31 -4.06 -4.13
CA ALA A 158 -7.57 -4.43 -4.78
C ALA A 158 -7.59 -5.90 -5.22
N MET A 159 -6.44 -6.47 -5.58
CA MET A 159 -6.33 -7.88 -6.01
C MET A 159 -6.18 -8.86 -4.84
N VAL A 160 -5.36 -8.52 -3.84
CA VAL A 160 -5.01 -9.42 -2.73
C VAL A 160 -6.07 -9.41 -1.64
N GLY A 161 -6.77 -8.29 -1.43
CA GLY A 161 -7.80 -8.15 -0.40
C GLY A 161 -8.90 -9.23 -0.44
N PRO A 162 -9.50 -9.53 -1.60
CA PRO A 162 -10.48 -10.61 -1.74
C PRO A 162 -9.93 -12.01 -1.40
N VAL A 163 -8.67 -12.26 -1.75
CA VAL A 163 -8.00 -13.55 -1.48
C VAL A 163 -7.81 -13.73 0.03
N LEU A 164 -7.37 -12.67 0.72
CA LEU A 164 -7.22 -12.68 2.18
C LEU A 164 -8.57 -12.77 2.90
N ALA A 165 -9.58 -12.06 2.41
CA ALA A 165 -10.95 -12.16 2.92
C ALA A 165 -11.48 -13.59 2.80
N TRP A 166 -11.29 -14.23 1.65
CA TRP A 166 -11.69 -15.61 1.42
C TRP A 166 -10.95 -16.59 2.34
N ALA A 167 -9.63 -16.44 2.49
CA ALA A 167 -8.82 -17.28 3.38
C ALA A 167 -9.31 -17.20 4.82
N VAL A 168 -9.51 -15.99 5.34
CA VAL A 168 -10.02 -15.78 6.71
C VAL A 168 -11.42 -16.36 6.88
N TYR A 169 -12.31 -16.15 5.92
CA TYR A 169 -13.66 -16.71 5.96
C TYR A 169 -13.64 -18.25 5.98
N ARG A 170 -12.84 -18.87 5.10
CA ARG A 170 -12.72 -20.32 5.00
C ARG A 170 -12.22 -20.95 6.30
N ASP A 171 -11.36 -20.24 7.02
CA ASP A 171 -10.80 -20.69 8.29
C ASP A 171 -11.69 -20.30 9.50
N GLY A 172 -12.94 -19.86 9.25
CA GLY A 172 -13.94 -19.55 10.27
C GLY A 172 -13.77 -18.19 10.95
N GLY A 173 -12.99 -17.28 10.37
CA GLY A 173 -12.81 -15.90 10.84
C GLY A 173 -13.78 -14.91 10.21
N ALA A 174 -13.76 -13.68 10.71
CA ALA A 174 -14.56 -12.56 10.24
C ALA A 174 -13.78 -11.72 9.20
N PRO A 175 -14.13 -11.77 7.91
CA PRO A 175 -13.32 -11.19 6.81
C PRO A 175 -13.49 -9.66 6.65
N TRP A 176 -14.21 -9.00 7.56
CA TRP A 176 -14.70 -7.63 7.36
C TRP A 176 -13.61 -6.59 7.14
N GLY A 177 -12.45 -6.73 7.79
CA GLY A 177 -11.29 -5.85 7.53
C GLY A 177 -10.83 -5.95 6.09
N TYR A 178 -10.56 -7.16 5.61
CA TYR A 178 -10.08 -7.35 4.23
C TYR A 178 -11.11 -6.92 3.18
N LEU A 179 -12.41 -7.08 3.45
CA LEU A 179 -13.48 -6.58 2.57
C LEU A 179 -13.55 -5.05 2.56
N LEU A 180 -13.54 -4.41 3.73
CA LEU A 180 -13.51 -2.94 3.85
C LEU A 180 -12.26 -2.37 3.17
N GLY A 181 -11.10 -3.02 3.39
CA GLY A 181 -9.84 -2.65 2.75
C GLY A 181 -9.92 -2.75 1.23
N THR A 182 -10.53 -3.82 0.70
CA THR A 182 -10.75 -4.00 -0.74
C THR A 182 -11.63 -2.89 -1.31
N LEU A 183 -12.76 -2.58 -0.66
CA LEU A 183 -13.66 -1.50 -1.09
C LEU A 183 -12.95 -0.15 -1.05
N GLY A 184 -12.17 0.11 0.00
CA GLY A 184 -11.33 1.29 0.12
C GLY A 184 -10.30 1.40 -1.02
N ALA A 185 -9.60 0.30 -1.33
CA ALA A 185 -8.63 0.24 -2.41
C ALA A 185 -9.29 0.48 -3.79
N LEU A 186 -10.46 -0.10 -4.05
CA LEU A 186 -11.22 0.12 -5.29
C LEU A 186 -11.70 1.57 -5.42
N ALA A 187 -12.22 2.16 -4.35
CA ALA A 187 -12.63 3.56 -4.33
C ALA A 187 -11.42 4.50 -4.53
N GLY A 188 -10.31 4.22 -3.84
CA GLY A 188 -9.04 4.94 -3.96
C GLY A 188 -8.48 4.88 -5.38
N LEU A 189 -8.50 3.69 -5.99
CA LEU A 189 -8.12 3.46 -7.37
C LEU A 189 -9.00 4.27 -8.34
N ALA A 190 -10.32 4.13 -8.24
CA ALA A 190 -11.26 4.85 -9.10
C ALA A 190 -11.07 6.37 -9.01
N GLY A 191 -10.99 6.91 -7.79
CA GLY A 191 -10.77 8.34 -7.56
C GLY A 191 -9.46 8.83 -8.20
N ASN A 192 -8.34 8.11 -7.98
CA ASN A 192 -7.05 8.48 -8.54
C ASN A 192 -6.98 8.33 -10.06
N VAL A 193 -7.63 7.32 -10.64
CA VAL A 193 -7.76 7.17 -12.10
C VAL A 193 -8.48 8.37 -12.70
N CYS A 194 -9.60 8.81 -12.11
CA CYS A 194 -10.32 10.00 -12.57
C CYS A 194 -9.47 11.27 -12.43
N VAL A 195 -8.75 11.46 -11.32
CA VAL A 195 -7.82 12.60 -11.12
C VAL A 195 -6.73 12.58 -12.20
N PHE A 196 -6.11 11.42 -12.45
CA PHE A 196 -5.06 11.23 -13.44
C PHE A 196 -5.52 11.55 -14.87
N MET A 197 -6.77 11.20 -15.22
CA MET A 197 -7.39 11.52 -16.51
C MET A 197 -7.64 13.03 -16.65
N VAL A 198 -8.29 13.66 -15.66
CA VAL A 198 -8.63 15.09 -15.70
C VAL A 198 -7.38 15.97 -15.77
N GLU A 199 -6.34 15.63 -15.01
CA GLU A 199 -5.06 16.35 -15.05
C GLU A 199 -4.30 16.10 -16.37
N GLY A 200 -4.54 14.97 -17.03
CA GLY A 200 -4.04 14.68 -18.38
C GLY A 200 -4.69 15.54 -19.46
N VAL A 201 -6.01 15.79 -19.37
CA VAL A 201 -6.75 16.63 -20.32
C VAL A 201 -6.34 18.10 -20.17
N ARG A 202 -6.35 18.63 -18.94
CA ARG A 202 -5.98 20.03 -18.68
C ARG A 202 -4.56 20.39 -19.14
N GLY A 203 -3.61 19.45 -19.06
CA GLY A 203 -2.25 19.65 -19.55
C GLY A 203 -2.11 19.66 -21.08
N ARG A 204 -3.11 19.19 -21.84
CA ARG A 204 -3.14 19.31 -23.31
C ARG A 204 -3.67 20.67 -23.77
N ASP A 205 -4.63 21.24 -23.04
CA ASP A 205 -5.23 22.54 -23.39
C ASP A 205 -4.25 23.71 -23.24
N VAL A 206 -3.26 23.61 -22.35
CA VAL A 206 -2.22 24.64 -22.18
C VAL A 206 -1.28 24.69 -23.39
N HIS A 207 -0.85 23.53 -23.90
CA HIS A 207 0.00 23.49 -25.11
C HIS A 207 -0.76 23.89 -26.37
N ARG A 208 -2.05 23.58 -26.45
CA ARG A 208 -2.88 23.98 -27.59
C ARG A 208 -3.13 25.50 -27.69
N ARG A 209 -2.88 26.27 -26.63
CA ARG A 209 -2.97 27.73 -26.65
C ARG A 209 -1.63 28.43 -26.85
N SER A 210 -0.51 27.79 -26.53
CA SER A 210 0.83 28.32 -26.82
C SER A 210 1.22 28.15 -28.29
N ASP A 211 0.64 27.16 -28.98
CA ASP A 211 0.98 26.86 -30.39
C ASP A 211 0.12 27.67 -31.39
N VAL A 212 -0.68 28.63 -30.91
CA VAL A 212 -1.61 29.46 -31.72
C VAL A 212 -1.26 30.96 -31.57
N GLN A 213 -0.04 31.27 -31.14
CA GLN A 213 0.52 32.63 -31.12
C GLN A 213 1.78 32.69 -31.98
#